data_AF-A0A557RK48-F1
#
_entry.id   AF-A0A557RK48-F1
#
_cell.length_a   1.000
_cell.length_b   1.000
_cell.length_c   1.000
_cell.angle_alpha   90.00
_cell.angle_beta   90.00
_cell.angle_gamma   90.00
#
_symmetry.space_group_name_H-M   'P 1'
#
loop_
_entity.id
_entity.type
_entity.pdbx_description
1 polymer ?
#
loop_
_entity_poly.entity_id
_entity_poly.type
_entity_poly.pdbx_seq_one_letter_code
_entity_poly.pdbx_strand_id
1 'polypeptide(L)'
;MDVRQGLLKGIDCGSGATGAVGGGMTGGSNGSMTGGGGMCFHPDTPVCLADGSTVRVGDVRIGDRLADGSSVQMTLEFLTDDLYQVGNVWVSGSHAVYEQGEWKRVRDAAGATRLAVSRQRVINLVTDTHRIQAGGKLFADYLEVGGAFRQSIWTNMVAKYGGVNHAMKAKASVA
;
A
#
# COMPACT_ATOMS: atom_id res chain seq x y z
N MET A 1 2.92 -26.44 7.46
CA MET A 1 3.57 -25.50 6.53
C MET A 1 2.65 -24.31 6.40
N ASP A 2 3.04 -23.18 6.99
CA ASP A 2 2.19 -21.98 7.10
C ASP A 2 2.16 -21.24 5.76
N VAL A 3 1.02 -21.33 5.07
CA VAL A 3 0.73 -20.67 3.78
C VAL A 3 0.85 -19.14 3.83
N ARG A 4 0.97 -18.54 5.03
CA ARG A 4 1.10 -17.09 5.20
C ARG A 4 2.49 -16.54 4.88
N GLN A 5 3.55 -17.36 4.94
CA GLN A 5 4.91 -16.86 4.67
C GLN A 5 5.26 -16.84 3.18
N GLY A 6 4.58 -17.67 2.36
CA GLY A 6 4.78 -17.68 0.90
C GLY A 6 4.17 -16.45 0.19
N LEU A 7 3.12 -15.87 0.77
CA LEU A 7 2.35 -14.75 0.21
C LEU A 7 3.04 -13.38 0.38
N LEU A 8 4.12 -13.31 1.18
CA LEU A 8 4.87 -12.06 1.39
C LEU A 8 5.89 -11.77 0.29
N LYS A 9 6.18 -12.74 -0.59
CA LYS A 9 6.98 -12.50 -1.79
C LYS A 9 6.09 -11.75 -2.78
N GLY A 10 6.35 -10.45 -2.96
CA GLY A 10 5.53 -9.62 -3.85
C GLY A 10 5.55 -10.14 -5.28
N ILE A 11 4.38 -10.10 -5.93
CA ILE A 11 4.19 -10.46 -7.33
C ILE A 11 4.66 -9.30 -8.21
N ASP A 12 5.60 -9.59 -9.12
CA ASP A 12 6.04 -8.64 -10.15
C ASP A 12 5.22 -8.86 -11.42
N CYS A 13 4.40 -7.86 -11.74
CA CYS A 13 3.53 -7.84 -12.92
C CYS A 13 4.18 -7.15 -14.12
N GLY A 14 5.49 -6.90 -14.05
CA GLY A 14 6.20 -6.04 -14.99
C GLY A 14 6.09 -4.56 -14.62
N SER A 15 6.81 -3.72 -15.36
CA SER A 15 6.93 -2.29 -15.08
C SER A 15 5.77 -1.48 -15.64
N GLY A 16 5.14 -0.67 -14.77
CA GLY A 16 4.18 0.35 -15.16
C GLY A 16 4.88 1.57 -15.75
N ALA A 17 4.49 1.92 -16.97
CA ALA A 17 4.81 3.15 -17.69
C ALA A 17 6.27 3.65 -17.63
N THR A 18 7.01 3.39 -18.70
CA THR A 18 8.04 4.31 -19.24
C THR A 18 7.41 5.57 -19.87
N GLY A 19 6.16 5.89 -19.53
CA GLY A 19 5.44 7.03 -20.04
C GLY A 19 6.09 8.30 -19.52
N ALA A 20 6.56 9.15 -20.43
CA ALA A 20 7.08 10.47 -20.11
C ALA A 20 6.15 11.18 -19.13
N VAL A 21 6.65 11.45 -17.92
CA VAL A 21 6.09 12.50 -17.04
C VAL A 21 6.28 13.83 -17.77
N GLY A 22 5.33 14.16 -18.63
CA GLY A 22 5.32 15.42 -19.35
C GLY A 22 5.13 16.58 -18.38
N GLY A 23 6.19 17.34 -18.14
CA GLY A 23 6.11 18.69 -17.59
C GLY A 23 7.11 19.02 -16.48
N GLY A 24 8.25 19.62 -16.85
CA GLY A 24 8.94 20.65 -16.07
C GLY A 24 9.72 20.19 -14.83
N MET A 25 11.01 19.89 -15.01
CA MET A 25 11.97 20.00 -13.91
C MET A 25 12.23 21.48 -13.60
N THR A 26 11.63 22.00 -12.52
CA THR A 26 12.14 23.20 -11.87
C THR A 26 12.13 22.97 -10.36
N GLY A 27 13.33 23.03 -9.77
CA GLY A 27 13.57 22.83 -8.36
C GLY A 27 12.82 23.84 -7.48
N GLY A 28 12.53 23.39 -6.26
CA GLY A 28 11.84 24.19 -5.25
C GLY A 28 11.38 23.30 -4.11
N SER A 29 12.29 23.00 -3.19
CA SER A 29 11.97 22.40 -1.91
C SER A 29 11.09 23.37 -1.10
N ASN A 30 9.79 23.04 -0.98
CA ASN A 30 8.92 23.55 0.06
C ASN A 30 8.15 22.36 0.64
N GLY A 31 8.45 22.05 1.91
CA GLY A 31 7.74 21.04 2.68
C GLY A 31 6.29 21.46 2.88
N SER A 32 5.40 20.89 2.07
CA SER A 32 3.96 21.00 2.27
C SER A 32 3.49 19.78 3.05
N MET A 33 3.19 19.98 4.34
CA MET A 33 2.47 19.01 5.16
C MET A 33 0.97 19.07 4.82
N THR A 34 0.57 18.55 3.66
CA THR A 34 -0.85 18.30 3.36
C THR A 34 -1.22 16.89 3.82
N GLY A 35 -1.51 16.77 5.11
CA GLY A 35 -2.17 15.60 5.67
C GLY A 35 -3.54 15.43 5.02
N GLY A 36 -3.74 14.31 4.31
CA GLY A 36 -5.02 13.97 3.66
C GLY A 36 -4.91 13.32 2.28
N GLY A 37 -3.71 12.98 1.79
CA GLY A 37 -3.57 12.28 0.52
C GLY A 37 -3.94 10.81 0.65
N GLY A 38 -4.99 10.38 -0.05
CA GLY A 38 -5.48 9.00 -0.07
C GLY A 38 -4.35 7.99 -0.31
N MET A 39 -4.40 6.86 0.39
CA MET A 39 -3.54 5.71 0.13
C MET A 39 -3.92 5.23 -1.27
N CYS A 40 -3.21 5.57 -2.35
CA CYS A 40 -3.67 5.30 -3.71
C CYS A 40 -2.50 5.07 -4.68
N PHE A 41 -2.76 4.34 -5.76
CA PHE A 41 -1.85 4.07 -6.87
C PHE A 41 -2.13 4.99 -8.05
N HIS A 42 -1.12 5.27 -8.87
CA HIS A 42 -1.35 5.85 -10.19
C HIS A 42 -2.17 4.87 -11.05
N PRO A 43 -3.12 5.33 -11.88
CA PRO A 43 -3.98 4.48 -12.69
C PRO A 43 -3.21 3.54 -13.62
N ASP A 44 -2.01 3.92 -14.08
CA ASP A 44 -1.16 3.10 -14.96
C ASP A 44 -0.30 2.06 -14.22
N THR A 45 -0.38 1.97 -12.89
CA THR A 45 0.34 0.94 -12.12
C THR A 45 -0.18 -0.45 -12.51
N PRO A 46 0.69 -1.39 -12.90
CA PRO A 46 0.29 -2.74 -13.30
C PRO A 46 -0.02 -3.59 -12.08
N VAL A 47 -1.06 -4.40 -12.21
CA VAL A 47 -1.46 -5.44 -11.26
C VAL A 47 -1.79 -6.72 -12.03
N CYS A 48 -1.53 -7.86 -11.40
CA CYS A 48 -1.74 -9.16 -12.01
C CYS A 48 -3.09 -9.72 -11.56
N LEU A 49 -3.85 -10.29 -12.49
CA LEU A 49 -5.07 -11.02 -12.21
C LEU A 49 -4.79 -12.51 -11.99
N ALA A 50 -5.76 -13.22 -11.41
CA ALA A 50 -5.67 -14.65 -11.13
C ALA A 50 -5.55 -15.53 -12.38
N ASP A 51 -5.95 -15.02 -13.55
CA ASP A 51 -5.81 -15.70 -14.84
C ASP A 51 -4.40 -15.55 -15.45
N GLY A 52 -3.49 -14.84 -14.78
CA GLY A 52 -2.13 -14.56 -15.22
C GLY A 52 -2.00 -13.35 -16.14
N SER A 53 -3.10 -12.67 -16.47
CA SER A 53 -3.05 -11.41 -17.21
C SER A 53 -2.56 -10.26 -16.33
N THR A 54 -2.00 -9.23 -16.96
CA THR A 54 -1.62 -7.97 -16.29
C THR A 54 -2.51 -6.86 -16.82
N VAL A 55 -3.14 -6.13 -15.90
CA VAL A 55 -3.98 -4.97 -16.18
C VAL A 55 -3.44 -3.76 -15.45
N ARG A 56 -3.88 -2.57 -15.86
CA ARG A 56 -3.61 -1.34 -15.10
C ARG A 56 -4.58 -1.27 -13.93
N VAL A 57 -4.16 -0.70 -12.81
CA VAL A 57 -5.02 -0.58 -11.62
C VAL A 57 -6.28 0.24 -11.92
N GLY A 58 -6.23 1.15 -12.90
CA GLY A 58 -7.40 1.90 -13.35
C GLY A 58 -8.39 1.14 -14.24
N ASP A 59 -8.01 -0.04 -14.72
CA ASP A 59 -8.87 -0.92 -15.50
C ASP A 59 -9.48 -2.04 -14.64
N VAL A 60 -9.03 -2.17 -13.38
CA VAL A 60 -9.52 -3.17 -12.41
C VAL A 60 -10.98 -2.88 -12.04
N ARG A 61 -11.78 -3.93 -11.98
CA ARG A 61 -13.21 -3.88 -11.66
C ARG A 61 -13.51 -4.58 -10.35
N ILE A 62 -14.59 -4.15 -9.70
CA ILE A 62 -15.16 -4.87 -8.56
C ILE A 62 -15.54 -6.29 -9.01
N GLY A 63 -15.12 -7.29 -8.25
CA GLY A 63 -15.29 -8.70 -8.55
C GLY A 63 -14.09 -9.36 -9.25
N ASP A 64 -13.12 -8.58 -9.74
CA ASP A 64 -11.88 -9.15 -10.28
C ASP A 64 -11.10 -9.89 -9.19
N ARG A 65 -10.41 -10.96 -9.59
CA ARG A 65 -9.48 -11.68 -8.73
C ARG A 65 -8.05 -11.31 -9.06
N LEU A 66 -7.30 -10.88 -8.06
CA LEU A 66 -5.86 -10.62 -8.19
C LEU A 66 -5.07 -11.93 -8.17
N ALA A 67 -3.83 -11.88 -8.63
CA ALA A 67 -2.96 -13.06 -8.78
C ALA A 67 -2.68 -13.80 -7.46
N ASP A 68 -2.83 -13.14 -6.32
CA ASP A 68 -2.72 -13.77 -5.00
C ASP A 68 -4.02 -14.44 -4.53
N GLY A 69 -5.05 -14.44 -5.38
CA GLY A 69 -6.37 -15.01 -5.14
C GLY A 69 -7.37 -14.06 -4.48
N SER A 70 -6.93 -12.87 -4.03
CA SER A 70 -7.80 -11.89 -3.39
C SER A 70 -8.85 -11.34 -4.35
N SER A 71 -10.01 -10.98 -3.81
CA SER A 71 -11.15 -10.45 -4.55
C SER A 71 -11.29 -8.95 -4.33
N VAL A 72 -11.40 -8.18 -5.41
CA VAL A 72 -11.62 -6.73 -5.37
C VAL A 72 -13.07 -6.45 -4.96
N GLN A 73 -13.24 -5.85 -3.78
CA GLN A 73 -14.54 -5.51 -3.20
C GLN A 73 -14.98 -4.09 -3.55
N MET A 74 -14.04 -3.15 -3.66
CA MET A 74 -14.31 -1.74 -3.96
C MET A 74 -13.17 -1.11 -4.77
N THR A 75 -13.50 -0.11 -5.58
CA THR A 75 -12.56 0.81 -6.20
C THR A 75 -12.87 2.24 -5.74
N LEU A 76 -11.84 3.02 -5.45
CA LEU A 76 -11.96 4.41 -5.02
C LEU A 76 -11.06 5.31 -5.85
N GLU A 77 -11.53 6.49 -6.23
CA GLU A 77 -10.76 7.47 -7.00
C GLU A 77 -10.56 8.77 -6.22
N PHE A 78 -9.34 9.31 -6.30
CA PHE A 78 -8.96 10.54 -5.62
C PHE A 78 -8.02 11.39 -6.49
N LEU A 79 -7.74 12.60 -6.01
CA LEU A 79 -6.75 13.49 -6.57
C LEU A 79 -5.63 13.75 -5.55
N THR A 80 -4.37 13.61 -5.96
CA THR A 80 -3.18 13.88 -5.11
C THR A 80 -2.07 14.56 -5.89
N ASP A 81 -1.32 15.44 -5.24
CA ASP A 81 -0.01 15.95 -5.69
C ASP A 81 1.16 15.30 -4.93
N ASP A 82 0.86 14.37 -4.02
CA ASP A 82 1.81 13.57 -3.27
C ASP A 82 1.98 12.20 -3.94
N LEU A 83 2.89 12.10 -4.89
CA LEU A 83 3.18 10.88 -5.65
C LEU A 83 4.66 10.53 -5.57
N TYR A 84 4.94 9.25 -5.36
CA TYR A 84 6.27 8.69 -5.26
C TYR A 84 6.41 7.54 -6.24
N GLN A 85 7.62 7.37 -6.76
CA GLN A 85 8.05 6.15 -7.42
C GLN A 85 8.79 5.27 -6.43
N VAL A 86 8.36 4.02 -6.28
CA VAL A 86 9.04 3.00 -5.47
C VAL A 86 9.20 1.73 -6.31
N GLY A 87 10.42 1.47 -6.77
CA GLY A 87 10.66 0.50 -7.84
C GLY A 87 9.99 0.95 -9.15
N ASN A 88 9.09 0.11 -9.68
CA ASN A 88 8.31 0.35 -10.90
C ASN A 88 6.84 0.74 -10.62
N VAL A 89 6.53 1.12 -9.38
CA VAL A 89 5.18 1.52 -8.94
C VAL A 89 5.15 3.02 -8.66
N TRP A 90 4.11 3.70 -9.17
CA TRP A 90 3.78 5.07 -8.78
C TRP A 90 2.60 5.05 -7.80
N VAL A 91 2.81 5.61 -6.62
CA VAL A 91 1.90 5.46 -5.47
C VAL A 91 2.04 6.65 -4.53
N SER A 92 0.99 6.99 -3.80
CA SER A 92 1.02 8.11 -2.87
C SER A 92 1.98 7.89 -1.70
N GLY A 93 2.58 8.97 -1.20
CA GLY A 93 3.57 8.88 -0.13
C GLY A 93 3.01 8.36 1.19
N SER A 94 1.71 8.53 1.41
CA SER A 94 0.97 8.05 2.58
C SER A 94 0.56 6.57 2.50
N HIS A 95 0.70 5.90 1.35
CA HIS A 95 0.33 4.50 1.20
C HIS A 95 1.24 3.61 2.06
N ALA A 96 0.70 2.56 2.69
CA ALA A 96 1.51 1.63 3.47
C ALA A 96 2.10 0.53 2.58
N VAL A 97 3.41 0.33 2.65
CA VAL A 97 4.16 -0.71 1.94
C VAL A 97 4.89 -1.60 2.95
N TYR A 98 4.91 -2.90 2.69
CA TYR A 98 5.63 -3.88 3.50
C TYR A 98 7.04 -4.10 2.93
N GLU A 99 8.05 -3.87 3.76
CA GLU A 99 9.46 -4.00 3.37
C GLU A 99 10.30 -4.46 4.57
N GLN A 100 11.15 -5.47 4.36
CA GLN A 100 12.09 -5.97 5.38
C GLN A 100 11.42 -6.36 6.71
N GLY A 101 10.21 -6.90 6.65
CA GLY A 101 9.49 -7.35 7.84
C GLY A 101 8.58 -6.30 8.48
N GLU A 102 8.60 -5.06 8.00
CA GLU A 102 7.88 -3.94 8.62
C GLU A 102 6.98 -3.20 7.63
N TRP A 103 5.84 -2.70 8.13
CA TRP A 103 5.02 -1.74 7.38
C TRP A 103 5.53 -0.33 7.61
N LYS A 104 5.71 0.40 6.51
CA LYS A 104 6.11 1.81 6.51
C LYS A 104 5.30 2.57 5.47
N ARG A 105 5.33 3.90 5.54
CA ARG A 105 4.74 4.74 4.49
C ARG A 105 5.69 4.74 3.28
N VAL A 106 5.15 4.81 2.07
CA VAL A 106 5.97 4.80 0.85
C VAL A 106 7.01 5.91 0.86
N ARG A 107 6.65 7.11 1.34
CA ARG A 107 7.62 8.23 1.44
C ARG A 107 8.84 7.91 2.32
N ASP A 108 8.73 6.92 3.21
CA ASP A 108 9.77 6.46 4.13
C ASP A 108 10.40 5.13 3.67
N ALA A 109 10.02 4.61 2.49
CA ALA A 109 10.51 3.35 1.95
C ALA A 109 11.86 3.49 1.25
N ALA A 110 12.67 2.42 1.28
CA ALA A 110 13.97 2.44 0.64
C ALA A 110 13.84 2.61 -0.89
N GLY A 111 14.59 3.57 -1.45
CA GLY A 111 14.56 3.86 -2.88
C GLY A 111 13.30 4.58 -3.37
N ALA A 112 12.43 5.05 -2.47
CA ALA A 112 11.29 5.88 -2.86
C ALA A 112 11.76 7.28 -3.31
N THR A 113 11.31 7.71 -4.49
CA THR A 113 11.63 9.02 -5.06
C THR A 113 10.35 9.82 -5.25
N ARG A 114 10.28 11.02 -4.66
CA ARG A 114 9.12 11.91 -4.84
C ARG A 114 9.10 12.42 -6.27
N LEU A 115 7.94 12.35 -6.91
CA LEU A 115 7.74 12.87 -8.26
C LEU A 115 7.24 14.32 -8.20
N ALA A 116 7.81 15.18 -9.03
CA ALA A 116 7.34 16.55 -9.21
C ALA A 116 6.18 16.53 -10.22
N VAL A 117 4.96 16.35 -9.72
CA VAL A 117 3.75 16.29 -10.55
C VAL A 117 2.72 17.32 -10.08
N SER A 118 1.95 17.87 -11.03
CA SER A 118 0.69 18.53 -10.68
C SER A 118 -0.31 17.49 -10.14
N ARG A 119 -1.39 17.95 -9.54
CA ARG A 119 -2.46 17.09 -8.99
C ARG A 119 -2.90 16.01 -10.00
N GLN A 120 -2.67 14.75 -9.69
CA GLN A 120 -2.95 13.57 -10.52
C GLN A 120 -4.15 12.79 -10.00
N ARG A 121 -4.87 12.14 -10.92
CA ARG A 121 -5.86 11.11 -10.59
C ARG A 121 -5.14 9.87 -10.06
N VAL A 122 -5.64 9.32 -8.96
CA VAL A 122 -5.12 8.11 -8.33
C VAL A 122 -6.27 7.21 -7.87
N ILE A 123 -6.00 5.92 -7.80
CA ILE A 123 -6.99 4.88 -7.57
C ILE A 123 -6.55 4.02 -6.40
N ASN A 124 -7.46 3.65 -5.51
CA ASN A 124 -7.22 2.58 -4.55
C ASN A 124 -8.23 1.45 -4.71
N LEU A 125 -7.79 0.26 -4.35
CA LEU A 125 -8.61 -0.93 -4.27
C LEU A 125 -8.88 -1.25 -2.81
N VAL A 126 -9.98 -1.96 -2.57
CA VAL A 126 -10.26 -2.68 -1.34
C VAL A 126 -10.36 -4.14 -1.70
N THR A 127 -9.60 -4.98 -1.02
CA THR A 127 -9.60 -6.43 -1.24
C THR A 127 -10.09 -7.15 0.00
N ASP A 128 -10.60 -8.37 -0.16
CA ASP A 128 -11.00 -9.22 0.97
C ASP A 128 -9.84 -9.65 1.88
N THR A 129 -8.60 -9.53 1.41
CA THR A 129 -7.38 -9.79 2.18
C THR A 129 -6.76 -8.54 2.79
N HIS A 130 -7.28 -7.35 2.47
CA HIS A 130 -6.69 -6.05 2.83
C HIS A 130 -5.26 -5.85 2.32
N ARG A 131 -4.90 -6.53 1.23
CA ARG A 131 -3.57 -6.50 0.62
C ARG A 131 -3.67 -6.34 -0.88
N ILE A 132 -2.69 -5.66 -1.44
CA ILE A 132 -2.56 -5.44 -2.88
C ILE A 132 -1.09 -5.70 -3.26
N GLN A 133 -0.88 -6.51 -4.29
CA GLN A 133 0.46 -6.77 -4.83
C GLN A 133 0.66 -6.00 -6.12
N ALA A 134 1.74 -5.23 -6.20
CA ALA A 134 2.11 -4.47 -7.39
C ALA A 134 3.63 -4.30 -7.45
N GLY A 135 4.22 -4.47 -8.63
CA GLY A 135 5.65 -4.22 -8.85
C GLY A 135 6.60 -4.95 -7.90
N GLY A 136 6.29 -6.21 -7.57
CA GLY A 136 7.10 -7.03 -6.65
C GLY A 136 7.01 -6.59 -5.19
N LYS A 137 6.07 -5.71 -4.85
CA LYS A 137 5.88 -5.17 -3.50
C LYS A 137 4.46 -5.46 -2.99
N LEU A 138 4.34 -5.47 -1.66
CA LEU A 138 3.10 -5.70 -0.96
C LEU A 138 2.64 -4.41 -0.30
N PHE A 139 1.40 -4.02 -0.57
CA PHE A 139 0.75 -2.82 -0.07
C PHE A 139 -0.50 -3.16 0.73
N ALA A 140 -0.88 -2.26 1.64
CA ALA A 140 -2.17 -2.31 2.32
C ALA A 140 -3.29 -1.77 1.41
N ASP A 141 -4.54 -2.16 1.65
CA ASP A 141 -5.67 -1.57 0.94
C ASP A 141 -6.21 -0.29 1.64
N TYR A 142 -7.27 0.32 1.10
CA TYR A 142 -7.82 1.58 1.65
C TYR A 142 -8.42 1.43 3.05
N LEU A 143 -9.09 0.31 3.33
CA LEU A 143 -9.86 0.10 4.56
C LEU A 143 -8.99 -0.27 5.76
N GLU A 144 -7.67 -0.27 5.62
CA GLU A 144 -6.74 -0.47 6.73
C GLU A 144 -6.68 0.75 7.69
N VAL A 145 -7.84 1.29 8.04
CA VAL A 145 -8.06 2.28 9.10
C VAL A 145 -7.78 1.59 10.45
N GLY A 146 -6.50 1.50 10.81
CA GLY A 146 -6.03 1.13 12.15
C GLY A 146 -5.50 -0.29 12.34
N GLY A 147 -5.33 -1.06 11.26
CA GLY A 147 -5.02 -2.49 11.33
C GLY A 147 -3.53 -2.84 11.29
N ALA A 148 -2.94 -3.00 10.10
CA ALA A 148 -1.63 -3.63 9.94
C ALA A 148 -0.45 -2.69 10.21
N PHE A 149 -0.49 -1.43 9.79
CA PHE A 149 0.53 -0.44 10.18
C PHE A 149 0.53 -0.22 11.70
N ARG A 150 -0.64 -0.10 12.33
CA ARG A 150 -0.73 0.10 13.79
C ARG A 150 -0.34 -1.16 14.55
N GLN A 151 -0.75 -2.35 14.08
CA GLN A 151 -0.35 -3.62 14.69
C GLN A 151 1.12 -3.96 14.45
N SER A 152 1.73 -3.59 13.33
CA SER A 152 3.16 -3.81 13.12
C SER A 152 3.99 -2.85 13.94
N ILE A 153 3.60 -1.58 14.03
CA ILE A 153 4.23 -0.63 14.96
C ILE A 153 4.06 -1.12 16.39
N TRP A 154 2.87 -1.57 16.79
CA TRP A 154 2.63 -2.13 18.12
C TRP A 154 3.46 -3.40 18.37
N THR A 155 3.45 -4.36 17.45
CA THR A 155 4.22 -5.62 17.54
C THR A 155 5.72 -5.33 17.60
N ASN A 156 6.23 -4.44 16.76
CA ASN A 156 7.65 -4.07 16.75
C ASN A 156 8.01 -3.26 18.00
N MET A 157 7.12 -2.40 18.51
CA MET A 157 7.32 -1.72 19.79
C MET A 157 7.33 -2.68 20.97
N VAL A 158 6.40 -3.65 21.02
CA VAL A 158 6.35 -4.69 22.06
C VAL A 158 7.59 -5.57 21.99
N ALA A 159 8.05 -5.94 20.79
CA ALA A 159 9.26 -6.74 20.59
C ALA A 159 10.54 -5.96 20.94
N LYS A 160 10.61 -4.67 20.62
CA LYS A 160 11.81 -3.83 20.82
C LYS A 160 11.92 -3.24 22.22
N TYR A 161 10.80 -2.93 22.87
CA TYR A 161 10.77 -2.22 24.16
C TYR A 161 10.13 -3.01 25.30
N GLY A 162 9.63 -4.23 25.06
CA GLY A 162 9.03 -5.09 26.09
C GLY A 162 7.67 -4.57 26.56
N GLY A 163 6.58 -5.17 26.08
CA GLY A 163 5.22 -4.76 26.44
C GLY A 163 4.94 -4.81 27.95
N VAL A 164 4.46 -3.70 28.52
CA VAL A 164 3.87 -3.69 29.87
C VAL A 164 2.54 -4.44 29.86
N ASN A 165 2.53 -5.65 30.43
CA ASN A 165 1.31 -6.43 30.65
C ASN A 165 0.44 -5.72 31.69
N HIS A 166 -0.68 -5.10 31.28
CA HIS A 166 -1.80 -4.82 32.18
C HIS A 166 -2.86 -5.90 31.98
N ALA A 167 -2.70 -7.02 32.70
CA ALA A 167 -3.71 -8.06 32.77
C ALA A 167 -4.93 -7.54 33.56
N MET A 168 -6.03 -7.23 32.88
CA MET A 168 -7.34 -7.10 33.55
C MET A 168 -7.77 -8.49 34.03
N LYS A 169 -7.61 -8.74 35.34
CA LYS A 169 -8.22 -9.90 36.00
C LYS A 169 -9.74 -9.69 36.03
N ALA A 170 -10.47 -10.32 35.11
CA ALA A 170 -11.90 -10.51 35.26
C ALA A 170 -12.15 -11.40 36.48
N LYS A 171 -12.78 -10.86 37.53
CA LYS A 171 -13.34 -11.67 38.62
C LYS A 171 -14.57 -12.39 38.05
N ALA A 172 -14.48 -13.70 37.87
CA ALA A 172 -15.66 -14.54 37.77
C ALA A 172 -16.34 -14.59 39.15
N SER A 173 -17.55 -14.05 39.25
CA SER A 173 -18.45 -14.34 40.37
C SER A 173 -19.08 -15.71 40.12
N VAL A 174 -18.78 -16.67 40.98
CA VAL A 174 -19.56 -17.91 41.12
C VAL A 174 -20.78 -17.59 41.99
N ALA A 175 -21.88 -18.27 41.67
CA ALA A 175 -23.21 -18.19 42.27
C ALA A 175 -23.24 -18.23 43.81
#